data_AF-A0A9P8MEE5-F1
#
_entry.id   AF-A0A9P8MEE5-F1
#
_cell.length_a   1.000
_cell.length_b   1.000
_cell.length_c   1.000
_cell.angle_alpha   90.00
_cell.angle_beta   90.00
_cell.angle_gamma   90.00
#
_symmetry.space_group_name_H-M   'P 1'
#
loop_
_entity.id
_entity.type
_entity.pdbx_description
1 polymer ?
#
loop_
_entity_poly.entity_id
_entity_poly.type
_entity_poly.pdbx_seq_one_letter_code
_entity_poly.pdbx_strand_id
1 'polypeptide(L)'
;MRELLPSNDAADQDPSNNSFPGWVDWAQIQRGQDVHWRYLLPISNALTYQSLLGRLSQGAIRVGETIARTGRFGATVVRRRLLETLQYTLQVNHNTEGIKSGGEGHLVCVRFRLLHSTVRLEMTSLTTQDPTCYDVEKYGAPIKDLASLGTIHTFSSTVLWQGLPRQGIHLSE
;
A
#
# COMPACT_ATOMS: atom_id res chain seq x y z
N MET A 1 30.61 3.68 40.10
CA MET A 1 31.34 2.59 39.41
C MET A 1 30.39 2.06 38.34
N ARG A 2 30.65 2.45 37.10
CA ARG A 2 29.75 2.36 35.94
C ARG A 2 30.15 1.09 35.18
N GLU A 3 29.45 -0.01 35.40
CA GLU A 3 29.66 -1.24 34.62
C GLU A 3 29.01 -1.10 33.24
N LEU A 4 29.85 -1.38 32.25
CA LEU A 4 29.64 -1.24 30.83
C LEU A 4 28.68 -2.33 30.36
N LEU A 5 27.45 -1.93 29.98
CA LEU A 5 26.66 -2.71 29.03
C LEU A 5 27.47 -2.78 27.72
N PRO A 6 27.65 -3.97 27.12
CA PRO A 6 28.27 -4.05 25.80
C PRO A 6 27.44 -3.24 24.81
N SER A 7 28.09 -2.30 24.12
CA SER A 7 27.52 -1.50 23.05
C SER A 7 26.91 -2.44 22.00
N ASN A 8 25.59 -2.37 21.85
CA ASN A 8 24.83 -3.12 20.85
C ASN A 8 24.99 -2.51 19.44
N ASP A 9 26.22 -2.17 19.07
CA ASP A 9 26.57 -1.49 17.80
C ASP A 9 27.04 -2.47 16.71
N ALA A 10 27.00 -3.78 16.97
CA ALA A 10 27.54 -4.80 16.06
C ALA A 10 26.51 -5.74 15.43
N ALA A 11 25.21 -5.62 15.77
CA ALA A 11 24.17 -6.51 15.23
C ALA A 11 23.37 -5.91 14.05
N ASP A 12 23.62 -4.65 13.68
CA ASP A 12 22.86 -3.93 12.63
C ASP A 12 23.72 -3.52 11.42
N GLN A 13 24.88 -4.15 11.25
CA GLN A 13 25.81 -3.91 10.14
C GLN A 13 26.12 -5.17 9.33
N ASP A 14 25.11 -5.97 8.98
CA ASP A 14 25.23 -6.84 7.81
C ASP A 14 24.59 -6.14 6.59
N PRO A 15 25.39 -5.44 5.76
CA PRO A 15 24.88 -4.77 4.57
C PRO A 15 24.35 -5.73 3.49
N SER A 16 24.49 -7.06 3.67
CA SER A 16 24.06 -8.05 2.69
C SER A 16 22.56 -8.37 2.72
N ASN A 17 21.83 -8.04 3.79
CA ASN A 17 20.43 -8.44 3.94
C ASN A 17 19.39 -7.38 3.52
N ASN A 18 19.85 -6.27 2.95
CA ASN A 18 19.04 -5.27 2.24
C ASN A 18 19.27 -5.34 0.72
N SER A 19 19.68 -6.49 0.19
CA SER A 19 19.91 -6.66 -1.24
C SER A 19 18.57 -6.69 -1.97
N PHE A 20 18.36 -5.70 -2.84
CA PHE A 20 17.24 -5.74 -3.80
C PHE A 20 17.31 -7.03 -4.62
N PRO A 21 16.16 -7.62 -4.99
CA PRO A 21 16.16 -8.78 -5.87
C PRO A 21 16.94 -8.50 -7.16
N GLY A 22 17.72 -9.46 -7.64
CA GLY A 22 18.59 -9.27 -8.81
C GLY A 22 17.86 -8.91 -10.12
N TRP A 23 16.53 -9.06 -10.15
CA TRP A 23 15.69 -8.65 -11.29
C TRP A 23 15.29 -7.17 -11.27
N VAL A 24 15.68 -6.40 -10.24
CA VAL A 24 15.34 -4.98 -10.14
C VAL A 24 16.12 -4.15 -11.16
N ASP A 25 15.40 -3.58 -12.13
CA ASP A 25 15.93 -2.61 -13.09
C ASP A 25 15.56 -1.18 -12.65
N TRP A 26 16.55 -0.45 -12.13
CA TRP A 26 16.39 0.94 -11.69
C TRP A 26 16.04 1.90 -12.82
N ALA A 27 16.54 1.65 -14.03
CA ALA A 27 16.21 2.49 -15.18
C ALA A 27 14.73 2.28 -15.59
N GLN A 28 14.24 1.04 -15.55
CA GLN A 28 12.82 0.75 -15.78
C GLN A 28 11.92 1.39 -14.71
N ILE A 29 12.35 1.38 -13.44
CA ILE A 29 11.60 2.04 -12.37
C ILE A 29 11.55 3.55 -12.60
N GLN A 30 12.68 4.19 -12.92
CA GLN A 30 12.72 5.62 -13.22
C GLN A 30 11.77 5.97 -14.37
N ARG A 31 11.77 5.19 -15.46
CA ARG A 31 10.80 5.39 -16.56
C ARG A 31 9.34 5.33 -16.08
N GLY A 32 9.03 4.38 -15.19
CA GLY A 32 7.70 4.28 -14.56
C GLY A 32 7.34 5.51 -13.73
N GLN A 33 8.29 6.04 -12.97
CA GLN A 33 8.11 7.28 -12.19
C GLN A 33 7.92 8.50 -13.11
N ASP A 34 8.65 8.57 -14.22
CA ASP A 34 8.49 9.65 -15.21
C ASP A 34 7.09 9.62 -15.85
N VAL A 35 6.59 8.43 -16.19
CA VAL A 35 5.20 8.24 -16.66
C VAL A 35 4.21 8.69 -15.58
N HIS A 36 4.45 8.32 -14.31
CA HIS A 36 3.60 8.74 -13.21
C HIS A 36 3.51 10.27 -13.10
N TRP A 37 4.64 10.97 -13.12
CA TRP A 37 4.67 12.43 -13.03
C TRP A 37 4.09 13.11 -14.27
N ARG A 38 4.38 12.58 -15.47
CA ARG A 38 3.84 13.13 -16.73
C ARG A 38 2.32 13.01 -16.81
N TYR A 39 1.76 11.93 -16.28
CA TYR A 39 0.32 11.66 -16.32
C TYR A 39 -0.31 11.67 -14.92
N LEU A 40 0.25 12.43 -13.97
CA LEU A 40 -0.18 12.43 -12.57
C LEU A 40 -1.69 12.67 -12.42
N LEU A 41 -2.22 13.67 -13.13
CA LEU A 41 -3.63 14.01 -13.08
C LEU A 41 -4.52 12.91 -13.71
N PRO A 42 -4.26 12.44 -14.95
CA PRO A 42 -4.99 11.30 -15.52
C PRO A 42 -4.93 10.03 -14.67
N ILE A 43 -3.77 9.70 -14.09
CA ILE A 43 -3.59 8.53 -13.22
C ILE A 43 -4.40 8.71 -11.93
N SER A 44 -4.33 9.88 -11.30
CA SER A 44 -5.11 10.19 -10.10
C SER A 44 -6.62 10.13 -10.36
N ASN A 45 -7.05 10.61 -11.52
CA ASN A 45 -8.45 10.54 -11.96
C ASN A 45 -8.90 9.09 -12.11
N ALA A 46 -8.13 8.26 -12.83
CA ALA A 46 -8.41 6.83 -12.97
C ALA A 46 -8.48 6.11 -11.61
N LEU A 47 -7.52 6.35 -10.72
CA LEU A 47 -7.48 5.77 -9.38
C LEU A 47 -8.66 6.21 -8.51
N THR A 48 -9.12 7.45 -8.63
CA THR A 48 -10.28 7.95 -7.89
C THR A 48 -11.54 7.15 -8.23
N TYR A 49 -11.78 6.90 -9.52
CA TYR A 49 -12.97 6.16 -9.94
C TYR A 49 -12.83 4.64 -9.81
N GLN A 50 -11.66 4.08 -10.11
CA GLN A 50 -11.45 2.62 -10.15
C GLN A 50 -11.01 2.03 -8.80
N SER A 51 -10.18 2.74 -8.05
CA SER A 51 -9.73 2.29 -6.72
C SER A 51 -10.65 2.78 -5.63
N LEU A 52 -10.97 4.08 -5.63
CA LEU A 52 -11.68 4.67 -4.51
C LEU A 52 -13.18 4.34 -4.56
N LEU A 53 -13.87 4.82 -5.59
CA LEU A 53 -15.31 4.63 -5.72
C LEU A 53 -15.64 3.19 -6.14
N GLY A 54 -14.86 2.62 -7.07
CA GLY A 54 -15.00 1.24 -7.55
C GLY A 54 -14.77 0.17 -6.49
N ARG A 55 -13.68 0.23 -5.71
CA ARG A 55 -13.39 -0.79 -4.70
C ARG A 55 -14.28 -0.68 -3.46
N LEU A 56 -14.66 0.55 -3.08
CA LEU A 56 -15.66 0.79 -2.03
C LEU A 56 -17.06 0.30 -2.46
N SER A 57 -17.38 0.26 -3.77
CA SER A 57 -18.70 -0.14 -4.29
C SER A 57 -18.82 -1.59 -4.82
N GLN A 58 -17.75 -2.21 -5.34
CA GLN A 58 -17.82 -3.51 -6.04
C GLN A 58 -17.34 -4.74 -5.23
N GLY A 59 -16.53 -4.57 -4.18
CA GLY A 59 -15.84 -5.75 -3.59
C GLY A 59 -15.29 -5.59 -2.18
N ALA A 60 -15.44 -4.43 -1.55
CA ALA A 60 -15.20 -4.25 -0.13
C ALA A 60 -16.46 -4.54 0.72
N ILE A 61 -17.32 -5.48 0.29
CA ILE A 61 -18.57 -5.82 0.99
C ILE A 61 -18.33 -6.13 2.49
N ARG A 62 -17.10 -6.44 2.93
CA ARG A 62 -16.79 -6.66 4.36
C ARG A 62 -15.56 -5.97 4.95
N VAL A 63 -14.58 -5.51 4.16
CA VAL A 63 -13.56 -4.56 4.67
C VAL A 63 -14.23 -3.22 5.04
N GLY A 64 -15.25 -2.83 4.26
CA GLY A 64 -16.16 -1.74 4.60
C GLY A 64 -16.84 -1.95 5.94
N GLU A 65 -17.37 -3.16 6.18
CA GLU A 65 -18.11 -3.51 7.39
C GLU A 65 -17.25 -3.60 8.65
N THR A 66 -16.04 -4.17 8.58
CA THR A 66 -15.10 -4.16 9.72
C THR A 66 -14.62 -2.74 10.05
N ILE A 67 -14.30 -1.92 9.04
CA ILE A 67 -13.88 -0.52 9.28
C ILE A 67 -15.08 0.32 9.76
N ALA A 68 -16.31 0.00 9.32
CA ALA A 68 -17.55 0.66 9.76
C ALA A 68 -17.88 0.32 11.22
N ARG A 69 -17.79 -0.97 11.58
CA ARG A 69 -18.04 -1.46 12.94
C ARG A 69 -16.97 -1.01 13.96
N THR A 70 -15.75 -0.73 13.51
CA THR A 70 -14.69 -0.15 14.37
C THR A 70 -14.74 1.38 14.47
N GLY A 71 -15.77 2.04 13.92
CA GLY A 71 -15.91 3.51 13.96
C GLY A 71 -14.91 4.27 13.09
N ARG A 72 -14.13 3.56 12.26
CA ARG A 72 -13.06 4.11 11.42
C ARG A 72 -13.54 4.59 10.03
N PHE A 73 -14.86 4.74 9.85
CA PHE A 73 -15.53 5.15 8.60
C PHE A 73 -16.22 6.52 8.68
N GLY A 74 -15.88 7.38 9.65
CA GLY A 74 -16.35 8.76 9.66
C GLY A 74 -15.80 9.55 8.46
N ALA A 75 -16.58 10.48 7.89
CA ALA A 75 -16.21 11.24 6.69
C ALA A 75 -14.82 11.91 6.80
N THR A 76 -14.48 12.44 7.98
CA THR A 76 -13.16 13.01 8.28
C THR A 76 -12.05 11.97 8.25
N VAL A 77 -12.29 10.77 8.78
CA VAL A 77 -11.34 9.66 8.79
C VAL A 77 -11.12 9.12 7.38
N VAL A 78 -12.20 8.98 6.61
CA VAL A 78 -12.12 8.60 5.19
C VAL A 78 -11.30 9.62 4.43
N ARG A 79 -11.64 10.91 4.50
CA ARG A 79 -10.88 11.98 3.83
C ARG A 79 -9.39 11.94 4.16
N ARG A 80 -9.04 11.76 5.44
CA ARG A 80 -7.63 11.64 5.86
C ARG A 80 -6.95 10.44 5.21
N ARG A 81 -7.57 9.25 5.21
CA ARG A 81 -7.02 8.03 4.59
C ARG A 81 -6.82 8.18 3.08
N LEU A 82 -7.70 8.92 2.42
CA LEU A 82 -7.55 9.25 1.00
C LEU A 82 -6.31 10.10 0.76
N LEU A 83 -6.12 11.14 1.57
CA LEU A 83 -4.94 11.99 1.47
C LEU A 83 -3.65 11.24 1.83
N GLU A 84 -3.69 10.33 2.81
CA GLU A 84 -2.57 9.43 3.14
C GLU A 84 -2.22 8.50 1.98
N THR A 85 -3.23 8.00 1.25
CA THR A 85 -3.02 7.15 0.05
C THR A 85 -2.44 7.95 -1.13
N LEU A 86 -2.93 9.17 -1.33
CA LEU A 86 -2.35 10.08 -2.32
C LEU A 86 -0.90 10.41 -1.98
N GLN A 87 -0.62 10.78 -0.73
CA GLN A 87 0.73 11.07 -0.26
C GLN A 87 1.66 9.86 -0.43
N TYR A 88 1.21 8.66 -0.07
CA TYR A 88 1.94 7.41 -0.32
C TYR A 88 2.32 7.27 -1.80
N THR A 89 1.35 7.47 -2.70
CA THR A 89 1.55 7.34 -4.15
C THR A 89 2.59 8.34 -4.67
N LEU A 90 2.56 9.58 -4.17
CA LEU A 90 3.54 10.61 -4.51
C LEU A 90 4.94 10.26 -3.99
N GLN A 91 5.05 9.76 -2.75
CA GLN A 91 6.34 9.41 -2.13
C GLN A 91 7.03 8.24 -2.84
N VAL A 92 6.29 7.18 -3.20
CA VAL A 92 6.88 6.01 -3.89
C VAL A 92 7.23 6.31 -5.35
N ASN A 93 6.59 7.30 -5.97
CA ASN A 93 6.89 7.70 -7.35
C ASN A 93 7.84 8.91 -7.45
N HIS A 94 8.32 9.46 -6.33
CA HIS A 94 9.08 10.70 -6.35
C HIS A 94 10.40 10.59 -7.13
N ASN A 95 11.25 9.61 -6.78
CA ASN A 95 12.48 9.28 -7.47
C ASN A 95 12.98 7.89 -7.06
N THR A 96 14.00 7.39 -7.76
CA THR A 96 14.58 6.06 -7.52
C THR A 96 15.30 5.95 -6.18
N GLU A 97 15.97 7.01 -5.71
CA GLU A 97 16.59 7.03 -4.37
C GLU A 97 15.57 6.89 -3.24
N GLY A 98 14.38 7.46 -3.41
CA GLY A 98 13.31 7.44 -2.43
C GLY A 98 12.77 6.04 -2.15
N ILE A 99 12.81 5.14 -3.13
CA ILE A 99 12.37 3.75 -2.95
C ILE A 99 13.49 2.80 -2.53
N LYS A 100 14.75 3.26 -2.54
CA LYS A 100 15.87 2.49 -2.02
C LYS A 100 15.81 2.43 -0.49
N SER A 101 16.59 1.53 0.11
CA SER A 101 16.59 1.34 1.55
C SER A 101 16.93 2.66 2.27
N GLY A 102 16.16 2.99 3.30
CA GLY A 102 16.23 4.27 4.00
C GLY A 102 15.58 5.48 3.30
N GLY A 103 15.18 5.37 2.03
CA GLY A 103 14.48 6.44 1.31
C GLY A 103 13.05 6.65 1.78
N GLU A 104 12.49 7.85 1.55
CA GLU A 104 11.13 8.23 1.97
C GLU A 104 10.03 7.26 1.47
N GLY A 105 10.11 6.88 0.19
CA GLY A 105 9.23 5.88 -0.44
C GLY A 105 9.37 4.50 0.19
N HIS A 106 10.58 4.08 0.54
CA HIS A 106 10.82 2.83 1.25
C HIS A 106 10.24 2.85 2.67
N LEU A 107 10.50 3.92 3.43
CA LEU A 107 10.00 4.07 4.79
C LEU A 107 8.47 4.08 4.85
N VAL A 108 7.80 4.75 3.89
CA VAL A 108 6.33 4.71 3.83
C VAL A 108 5.81 3.31 3.46
N CYS A 109 6.49 2.57 2.59
CA CYS A 109 6.17 1.16 2.31
C CYS A 109 6.26 0.28 3.58
N VAL A 110 7.32 0.46 4.37
CA VAL A 110 7.50 -0.26 5.64
C VAL A 110 6.39 0.11 6.62
N ARG A 111 6.05 1.39 6.77
CA ARG A 111 4.95 1.86 7.63
C ARG A 111 3.60 1.24 7.22
N PHE A 112 3.31 1.16 5.93
CA PHE A 112 2.09 0.51 5.42
C PHE A 112 2.06 -1.00 5.72
N ARG A 113 3.20 -1.70 5.59
CA ARG A 113 3.29 -3.13 5.95
C ARG A 113 3.03 -3.34 7.43
N LEU A 114 3.62 -2.51 8.29
CA LEU A 114 3.39 -2.56 9.74
C LEU A 114 1.92 -2.25 10.07
N LEU A 115 1.33 -1.23 9.44
CA LEU A 115 -0.09 -0.92 9.59
C LEU A 115 -0.99 -2.11 9.21
N HIS A 116 -0.73 -2.76 8.07
CA HIS A 116 -1.48 -3.95 7.67
C HIS A 116 -1.34 -5.11 8.67
N SER A 117 -0.15 -5.34 9.21
CA SER A 117 0.09 -6.34 10.25
C SER A 117 -0.69 -6.02 11.54
N THR A 118 -0.66 -4.77 12.00
CA THR A 118 -1.41 -4.33 13.19
C THR A 118 -2.92 -4.49 12.99
N VAL A 119 -3.46 -4.08 11.84
CA VAL A 119 -4.89 -4.25 11.56
C VAL A 119 -5.26 -5.73 11.48
N ARG A 120 -4.42 -6.57 10.87
CA ARG A 120 -4.66 -8.02 10.84
C ARG A 120 -4.69 -8.60 12.27
N LEU A 121 -3.74 -8.23 13.13
CA LEU A 121 -3.71 -8.66 14.52
C LEU A 121 -4.95 -8.21 15.30
N GLU A 122 -5.35 -6.95 15.18
CA GLU A 122 -6.56 -6.38 15.79
C GLU A 122 -7.81 -7.15 15.32
N MET A 123 -7.96 -7.37 14.01
CA MET A 123 -9.11 -8.09 13.45
C MET A 123 -9.18 -9.55 13.92
N THR A 124 -8.04 -10.25 13.95
CA THR A 124 -7.99 -11.61 14.48
C THR A 124 -8.39 -11.63 15.95
N SER A 125 -7.86 -10.73 16.77
CA SER A 125 -8.24 -10.63 18.20
C SER A 125 -9.75 -10.36 18.38
N LEU A 126 -10.32 -9.45 17.61
CA LEU A 126 -11.76 -9.15 17.65
C LEU A 126 -12.60 -10.36 17.25
N THR A 127 -12.17 -11.11 16.24
CA THR A 127 -12.88 -12.31 15.77
C THR A 127 -12.81 -13.44 16.79
N THR A 128 -11.71 -13.55 17.55
CA THR A 128 -11.60 -14.49 18.67
C THR A 128 -12.55 -14.12 19.82
N GLN A 129 -12.74 -12.83 20.09
CA GLN A 129 -13.64 -12.34 21.15
C GLN A 129 -15.11 -12.43 20.75
N ASP A 130 -15.42 -12.12 19.49
CA ASP A 130 -16.76 -12.17 18.90
C ASP A 130 -16.71 -12.80 17.49
N PRO A 131 -17.01 -14.12 17.38
CA PRO A 131 -17.05 -14.82 16.11
C PRO A 131 -18.09 -14.29 15.12
N THR A 132 -19.08 -13.50 15.56
CA THR A 132 -20.09 -12.89 14.68
C THR A 132 -19.59 -11.65 13.94
N CYS A 133 -18.44 -11.11 14.37
CA CYS A 133 -17.82 -9.94 13.77
C CYS A 133 -17.22 -10.22 12.39
N TYR A 134 -16.62 -11.40 12.18
CA TYR A 134 -15.98 -11.78 10.93
C TYR A 134 -15.95 -13.30 10.73
N ASP A 135 -16.42 -13.76 9.58
CA ASP A 135 -16.51 -15.17 9.21
C ASP A 135 -15.22 -15.64 8.52
N VAL A 136 -14.28 -16.17 9.29
CA VAL A 136 -12.98 -16.62 8.78
C VAL A 136 -13.12 -17.81 7.83
N GLU A 137 -14.08 -18.71 8.06
CA GLU A 137 -14.27 -19.89 7.20
C GLU A 137 -14.68 -19.50 5.79
N LYS A 138 -15.57 -18.50 5.68
CA LYS A 138 -16.06 -18.03 4.40
C LYS A 138 -15.08 -17.13 3.65
N TYR A 139 -14.32 -16.29 4.36
CA TYR A 139 -13.52 -15.22 3.73
C TYR A 139 -11.99 -15.45 3.78
N GLY A 140 -11.54 -16.35 4.66
CA GLY A 140 -10.15 -16.58 4.98
C GLY A 140 -9.58 -15.55 5.94
N ALA A 141 -8.26 -15.51 6.10
CA ALA A 141 -7.61 -14.57 7.00
C ALA A 141 -7.78 -13.11 6.54
N PRO A 142 -7.99 -12.15 7.46
CA PRO A 142 -8.03 -10.73 7.15
C PRO A 142 -6.78 -10.21 6.42
N ILE A 143 -6.98 -9.32 5.46
CA ILE A 143 -5.90 -8.65 4.68
C ILE A 143 -4.95 -9.67 4.03
N LYS A 144 -5.43 -10.83 3.56
CA LYS A 144 -4.59 -11.84 2.87
C LYS A 144 -3.90 -11.28 1.63
N ASP A 145 -2.82 -11.93 1.19
CA ASP A 145 -2.02 -11.50 0.03
C ASP A 145 -2.86 -11.31 -1.25
N LEU A 146 -3.92 -12.10 -1.43
CA LEU A 146 -4.86 -11.92 -2.54
C LEU A 146 -5.55 -10.54 -2.54
N ALA A 147 -5.87 -9.99 -1.36
CA ALA A 147 -6.43 -8.64 -1.27
C ALA A 147 -5.38 -7.58 -1.67
N SER A 148 -4.12 -7.77 -1.25
CA SER A 148 -3.01 -6.91 -1.66
C SER A 148 -2.75 -6.99 -3.17
N LEU A 149 -2.78 -8.19 -3.78
CA LEU A 149 -2.69 -8.38 -5.22
C LEU A 149 -3.79 -7.64 -5.97
N GLY A 150 -5.03 -7.72 -5.46
CA GLY A 150 -6.14 -6.95 -6.02
C GLY A 150 -5.88 -5.45 -6.01
N THR A 151 -5.32 -4.91 -4.92
CA THR A 151 -4.97 -3.48 -4.83
C THR A 151 -3.83 -3.13 -5.79
N ILE A 152 -2.77 -3.94 -5.83
CA ILE A 152 -1.65 -3.75 -6.77
C ILE A 152 -2.16 -3.70 -8.20
N HIS A 153 -3.04 -4.64 -8.61
CA HIS A 153 -3.62 -4.67 -9.94
C HIS A 153 -4.34 -3.36 -10.29
N THR A 154 -5.07 -2.76 -9.36
CA THR A 154 -5.73 -1.47 -9.60
C THR A 154 -4.77 -0.30 -9.66
N PHE A 155 -3.71 -0.29 -8.86
CA PHE A 155 -2.72 0.77 -8.90
C PHE A 155 -1.77 0.68 -10.10
N SER A 156 -1.67 -0.50 -10.74
CA SER A 156 -0.80 -0.73 -11.90
C SER A 156 -1.61 -1.01 -13.17
N SER A 157 -1.94 -2.27 -13.43
CA SER A 157 -2.51 -2.73 -14.69
C SER A 157 -3.82 -2.02 -15.04
N THR A 158 -4.70 -1.78 -14.06
CA THR A 158 -5.97 -1.10 -14.34
C THR A 158 -5.73 0.36 -14.78
N VAL A 159 -4.79 1.08 -14.17
CA VAL A 159 -4.43 2.44 -14.59
C VAL A 159 -3.92 2.43 -16.03
N LEU A 160 -2.98 1.54 -16.35
CA LEU A 160 -2.32 1.53 -17.66
C LEU A 160 -3.24 1.06 -18.79
N TRP A 161 -4.02 0.00 -18.57
CA TRP A 161 -4.79 -0.66 -19.63
C TRP A 161 -6.25 -0.23 -19.70
N GLN A 162 -6.76 0.45 -18.67
CA GLN A 162 -8.14 0.91 -18.65
C GLN A 162 -8.25 2.41 -18.33
N GLY A 163 -7.52 2.89 -17.32
CA GLY A 163 -7.61 4.26 -16.84
C GLY A 163 -7.13 5.28 -17.86
N LEU A 164 -5.88 5.14 -18.32
CA LEU A 164 -5.27 6.04 -19.31
C LEU A 164 -5.94 5.95 -20.69
N PRO A 165 -6.24 4.75 -21.26
CA PRO A 165 -6.87 4.65 -22.57
C PRO A 165 -8.26 5.27 -22.62
N ARG A 166 -9.05 5.17 -21.54
CA ARG A 166 -10.37 5.84 -21.46
C ARG A 166 -10.28 7.36 -21.42
N GLN A 167 -9.10 7.90 -21.15
CA GLN A 167 -8.79 9.33 -21.18
C GLN A 167 -8.04 9.73 -22.47
N GLY A 168 -7.95 8.83 -23.46
CA GLY A 168 -7.26 9.09 -24.74
C GLY A 168 -5.73 9.02 -24.66
N ILE A 169 -5.18 8.52 -23.55
CA ILE A 169 -3.73 8.39 -23.36
C ILE A 169 -3.33 6.94 -23.62
N HIS A 170 -2.46 6.75 -24.60
CA HIS A 170 -1.90 5.46 -24.98
C HIS A 170 -0.39 5.51 -24.82
N LEU A 171 0.15 4.65 -23.97
CA LEU A 171 1.58 4.52 -23.79
C LEU A 171 2.17 3.69 -24.93
N SER A 172 3.36 4.05 -25.38
CA SER A 172 4.17 3.23 -26.28
C SER A 172 5.29 2.55 -25.50
N GLU A 173 5.85 1.51 -26.10
CA GLU A 173 7.12 0.91 -25.66
C GLU A 173 8.31 1.84 -25.95
#